data_AF-A0A2E5I7P1-F1
#
_entry.id   AF-A0A2E5I7P1-F1
#
_cell.length_a   1.000
_cell.length_b   1.000
_cell.length_c   1.000
_cell.angle_alpha   90.00
_cell.angle_beta   90.00
_cell.angle_gamma   90.00
#
_symmetry.space_group_name_H-M   'P 1'
#
loop_
_entity.id
_entity.type
_entity.pdbx_description
1 polymer ?
#
loop_
_entity_poly.entity_id
_entity_poly.type
_entity_poly.pdbx_seq_one_letter_code
_entity_poly.pdbx_strand_id
1 'polypeptide(L)'
;MLQRLQLLLTFLITSTTSFSQKDTNLVPQPEDAIAFITVSCDSSGLDIFVDDILVGQTPIDEPIPIKPGIHTVTYLNPQFVTLLREYYGPEEVESILAKSLQRVYVAPGKSVTLNLWWKPYERYLVAQKRWGWIKMAVGLTVASMLLVLNI
;
A
#
# COMPACT_ATOMS: atom_id res chain seq x y z
N MET A 1 -46.58 16.09 22.65
CA MET A 1 -45.44 16.06 21.69
C MET A 1 -44.14 16.54 22.33
N LEU A 2 -44.15 17.67 23.07
CA LEU A 2 -42.97 18.24 23.75
C LEU A 2 -42.24 17.29 24.73
N GLN A 3 -42.98 16.52 25.54
CA GLN A 3 -42.39 15.67 26.58
C GLN A 3 -41.59 14.48 26.02
N ARG A 4 -42.00 13.94 24.86
CA ARG A 4 -41.27 12.86 24.17
C ARG A 4 -39.96 13.37 23.54
N LEU A 5 -39.93 14.63 23.10
CA LEU A 5 -38.73 15.27 22.56
C LEU A 5 -37.69 15.54 23.65
N GLN A 6 -38.13 15.95 24.86
CA GLN A 6 -37.23 16.16 26.00
C GLN A 6 -36.57 14.86 26.48
N LEU A 7 -37.32 13.75 26.53
CA LEU A 7 -36.78 12.43 26.89
C LEU A 7 -35.75 11.90 25.88
N LEU A 8 -35.93 12.21 24.60
CA LEU A 8 -35.00 11.82 23.55
C LEU A 8 -33.71 12.66 23.60
N LEU A 9 -33.83 13.96 23.90
CA LEU A 9 -32.70 14.87 24.05
C LEU A 9 -31.84 14.52 25.27
N THR A 10 -32.46 14.17 26.41
CA THR A 10 -31.71 13.77 27.62
C THR A 10 -30.98 12.44 27.42
N PHE A 11 -31.58 11.49 26.70
CA PHE A 11 -30.93 10.22 26.34
C PHE A 11 -29.71 10.42 25.42
N LEU A 12 -29.79 11.37 24.49
CA LEU A 12 -28.68 11.65 23.57
C LEU A 12 -27.46 12.24 24.31
N ILE A 13 -27.70 13.10 25.31
CA ILE A 13 -26.63 13.78 26.07
C ILE A 13 -25.95 12.84 27.08
N THR A 14 -26.65 11.83 27.63
CA THR A 14 -26.02 10.89 28.58
C THR A 14 -25.14 9.84 27.89
N SER A 15 -25.37 9.56 26.61
CA SER A 15 -24.56 8.58 25.85
C SER A 15 -23.14 9.06 25.51
N THR A 16 -22.88 10.36 25.54
CA THR A 16 -21.59 10.93 25.10
C THR A 16 -20.49 10.87 26.16
N THR A 17 -20.81 10.57 27.42
CA THR A 17 -19.83 10.60 28.52
C THR A 17 -19.01 9.32 28.68
N SER A 18 -19.29 8.27 27.91
CA SER A 18 -18.63 6.95 28.05
C SER A 18 -17.41 6.73 27.17
N PHE A 19 -16.98 7.72 26.38
CA PHE A 19 -15.75 7.62 25.59
C PHE A 19 -14.61 8.42 26.25
N SER A 20 -14.19 8.00 27.44
CA SER A 20 -12.89 8.42 27.98
C SER A 20 -11.81 7.60 27.26
N GLN A 21 -11.21 8.19 26.23
CA GLN A 21 -10.01 7.63 25.62
C GLN A 21 -8.92 7.61 26.69
N LYS A 22 -8.39 6.43 26.99
CA LYS A 22 -7.25 6.27 27.89
C LYS A 22 -6.08 7.07 27.32
N ASP A 23 -5.69 8.14 28.00
CA ASP A 23 -4.49 8.91 27.66
C ASP A 23 -3.30 7.96 27.60
N THR A 24 -2.83 7.71 26.38
CA THR A 24 -1.58 7.00 26.17
C THR A 24 -0.51 7.96 26.61
N ASN A 25 -0.02 7.80 27.85
CA ASN A 25 1.20 8.48 28.29
C ASN A 25 2.27 8.18 27.23
N LEU A 26 2.64 9.21 26.48
CA LEU A 26 3.75 9.16 25.54
C LEU A 26 5.01 9.03 26.38
N VAL A 27 5.36 7.79 26.74
CA VAL A 27 6.69 7.50 27.30
C VAL A 27 7.69 8.04 26.28
N PRO A 28 8.59 8.97 26.67
CA PRO A 28 9.62 9.47 25.78
C PRO A 28 10.36 8.27 25.19
N GLN A 29 10.30 8.14 23.87
CA GLN A 29 10.97 7.06 23.18
C GLN A 29 12.48 7.27 23.39
N PRO A 30 13.22 6.28 23.91
CA PRO A 30 14.65 6.44 24.15
C PRO A 30 15.33 6.87 22.83
N GLU A 31 16.14 7.94 22.85
CA GLU A 31 16.77 8.47 21.64
C GLU A 31 17.69 7.42 20.96
N ASP A 32 18.23 6.49 21.75
CA ASP A 32 19.08 5.39 21.31
C ASP A 32 18.33 4.07 21.09
N ALA A 33 17.00 4.08 21.09
CA ALA A 33 16.24 2.87 20.85
C ALA A 33 16.43 2.39 19.40
N ILE A 34 16.65 1.09 19.23
CA ILE A 34 16.78 0.43 17.92
C ILE A 34 15.55 -0.46 17.69
N ALA A 35 15.07 -0.50 16.46
CA ALA A 35 14.01 -1.37 15.97
C ALA A 35 14.55 -2.22 14.81
N PHE A 36 13.85 -3.31 14.48
CA PHE A 36 14.27 -4.21 13.41
C PHE A 36 13.13 -4.49 12.42
N ILE A 37 13.45 -4.54 11.13
CA ILE A 37 12.52 -4.98 10.08
C ILE A 37 13.07 -6.24 9.43
N THR A 38 12.24 -7.29 9.35
CA THR A 38 12.52 -8.48 8.57
C THR A 38 11.66 -8.45 7.30
N VAL A 39 12.27 -8.61 6.14
CA VAL A 39 11.56 -8.55 4.86
C VAL A 39 11.41 -9.97 4.30
N SER A 40 10.17 -10.43 4.21
CA SER A 40 9.80 -11.66 3.51
C SER A 40 9.27 -11.31 2.14
N CYS A 41 9.91 -11.83 1.09
CA CYS A 41 9.48 -11.62 -0.29
C CYS A 41 9.35 -12.95 -1.03
N ASP A 42 8.40 -13.04 -1.96
CA ASP A 42 8.16 -14.21 -2.82
C ASP A 42 9.03 -14.22 -4.10
N SER A 43 9.80 -13.15 -4.31
CA SER A 43 10.72 -12.95 -5.43
C SER A 43 12.13 -12.65 -4.94
N SER A 44 13.12 -13.12 -5.69
CA SER A 44 14.55 -12.88 -5.46
C SER A 44 15.05 -11.77 -6.38
N GLY A 45 16.07 -11.03 -5.96
CA GLY A 45 16.70 -9.98 -6.75
C GLY A 45 15.94 -8.66 -6.75
N LEU A 46 14.96 -8.45 -5.87
CA LEU A 46 14.26 -7.18 -5.76
C LEU A 46 14.99 -6.24 -4.81
N ASP A 47 15.28 -5.03 -5.29
CA ASP A 47 15.80 -3.95 -4.45
C ASP A 47 14.73 -3.54 -3.44
N ILE A 48 15.09 -3.48 -2.16
CA ILE A 48 14.21 -3.05 -1.09
C ILE A 48 14.66 -1.68 -0.60
N PHE A 49 13.68 -0.79 -0.48
CA PHE A 49 13.85 0.57 0.00
C PHE A 49 13.09 0.74 1.32
N VAL A 50 13.74 1.37 2.30
CA VAL A 50 13.12 1.83 3.55
C VAL A 50 13.30 3.34 3.59
N ASP A 51 12.19 4.09 3.66
CA ASP A 51 12.19 5.56 3.63
C ASP A 51 13.04 6.13 2.48
N ASP A 52 12.82 5.58 1.27
CA ASP A 52 13.52 5.94 0.02
C ASP A 52 15.02 5.60 -0.03
N ILE A 53 15.56 4.94 0.99
CA ILE A 53 16.96 4.49 1.05
C ILE A 53 17.03 3.00 0.69
N LEU A 54 17.92 2.64 -0.24
CA LEU A 54 18.21 1.25 -0.58
C LEU A 54 18.87 0.54 0.61
N VAL A 55 18.22 -0.49 1.14
CA VAL A 55 18.71 -1.28 2.28
C VAL A 55 19.33 -2.61 1.87
N GLY A 56 18.99 -3.12 0.68
CA GLY A 56 19.51 -4.38 0.16
C GLY A 56 18.63 -4.98 -0.91
N GLN A 57 18.91 -6.23 -1.27
CA GLN A 57 18.22 -6.97 -2.32
C GLN A 57 17.68 -8.29 -1.76
N THR A 58 16.49 -8.72 -2.19
CA THR A 58 15.88 -9.95 -1.67
C THR A 58 16.58 -11.22 -2.18
N PRO A 59 16.64 -12.30 -1.38
CA PRO A 59 16.27 -12.38 0.04
C PRO A 59 17.27 -11.66 0.95
N ILE A 60 16.76 -11.03 2.01
CA ILE A 60 17.57 -10.37 3.03
C ILE A 60 17.57 -11.27 4.27
N ASP A 61 18.71 -11.88 4.58
CA ASP A 61 18.83 -12.88 5.65
C ASP A 61 18.82 -12.24 7.05
N GLU A 62 19.41 -11.05 7.19
CA GLU A 62 19.55 -10.36 8.47
C GLU A 62 18.46 -9.29 8.66
N PRO A 63 17.89 -9.15 9.88
CA PRO A 63 16.96 -8.05 10.17
C PRO A 63 17.63 -6.68 10.01
N ILE A 64 16.94 -5.77 9.33
CA ILE A 64 17.45 -4.43 9.04
C ILE A 64 17.24 -3.55 10.29
N PRO A 65 18.32 -3.00 10.89
CA PRO A 65 18.20 -2.09 12.03
C PRO A 65 17.70 -0.72 11.56
N ILE A 66 16.68 -0.20 12.23
CA ILE A 66 16.08 1.10 11.93
C ILE A 66 15.74 1.86 13.22
N LYS A 67 15.49 3.17 13.09
CA LYS A 67 14.93 3.96 14.18
C LYS A 67 13.49 3.45 14.47
N PRO A 68 13.04 3.41 15.73
CA PRO A 68 11.65 3.17 16.05
C PRO A 68 10.74 4.29 15.52
N GLY A 69 9.61 3.94 14.94
CA GLY A 69 8.73 4.92 14.30
C GLY A 69 7.87 4.33 13.20
N ILE A 70 7.34 5.22 12.36
CA ILE A 70 6.58 4.85 11.17
C ILE A 70 7.53 4.92 9.98
N HIS A 71 7.67 3.79 9.28
CA HIS A 71 8.56 3.64 8.13
C HIS A 71 7.76 3.19 6.92
N THR A 72 8.22 3.59 5.74
CA THR A 72 7.65 3.16 4.47
C THR A 72 8.62 2.19 3.82
N VAL A 73 8.15 0.98 3.53
CA VAL A 73 8.96 -0.07 2.90
C VAL A 73 8.37 -0.42 1.54
N THR A 74 9.22 -0.49 0.52
CA THR A 74 8.80 -0.76 -0.86
C THR A 74 9.89 -1.46 -1.65
N TYR A 75 9.50 -2.18 -2.70
CA TYR A 75 10.41 -2.68 -3.73
C TYR A 75 10.49 -1.73 -4.95
N LEU A 76 9.76 -0.61 -4.91
CA LEU A 76 9.66 0.33 -6.01
C LEU A 76 10.74 1.41 -5.86
N ASN A 77 11.59 1.53 -6.88
CA ASN A 77 12.64 2.54 -6.89
C ASN A 77 12.02 3.95 -6.81
N PRO A 78 12.50 4.85 -5.93
CA PRO A 78 11.98 6.22 -5.82
C PRO A 78 11.98 7.00 -7.14
N GLN A 79 12.97 6.78 -8.01
CA GLN A 79 13.03 7.40 -9.34
C GLN A 79 11.91 6.89 -10.27
N PHE A 80 11.48 5.64 -10.08
CA PHE A 80 10.39 5.05 -10.85
C PHE A 80 9.03 5.62 -10.47
N VAL A 81 8.83 6.08 -9.21
CA VAL A 81 7.60 6.77 -8.79
C VAL A 81 7.36 8.01 -9.66
N THR A 82 8.41 8.79 -9.93
CA THR A 82 8.32 9.98 -10.78
C THR A 82 7.93 9.61 -12.21
N LEU A 83 8.55 8.57 -12.77
CA LEU A 83 8.23 8.08 -14.12
C LEU A 83 6.78 7.58 -14.18
N LEU A 84 6.28 6.88 -13.17
CA LEU A 84 4.89 6.43 -13.15
C LEU A 84 3.91 7.60 -13.27
N ARG A 85 4.19 8.72 -12.59
CA ARG A 85 3.36 9.94 -12.66
C ARG A 85 3.40 10.63 -14.02
N GLU A 86 4.46 10.41 -14.80
CA GLU A 86 4.59 10.96 -16.16
C GLU A 86 3.82 10.15 -17.20
N TYR A 87 3.85 8.81 -17.10
CA TYR A 87 3.29 7.92 -18.12
C TYR A 87 1.86 7.42 -17.83
N TYR A 88 1.40 7.44 -16.58
CA TYR A 88 0.12 6.84 -16.16
C TYR A 88 -0.84 7.86 -15.56
N GLY A 89 -2.13 7.54 -15.61
CA GLY A 89 -3.18 8.34 -14.97
C GLY A 89 -3.09 8.33 -13.44
N PRO A 90 -3.62 9.35 -12.74
CA PRO A 90 -3.48 9.49 -11.29
C PRO A 90 -4.06 8.30 -10.52
N GLU A 91 -5.22 7.78 -10.91
CA GLU A 91 -5.84 6.63 -10.26
C GLU A 91 -4.98 5.36 -10.37
N GLU A 92 -4.36 5.15 -11.53
CA GLU A 92 -3.51 3.98 -11.78
C GLU A 92 -2.23 4.06 -10.96
N VAL A 93 -1.59 5.23 -10.93
CA VAL A 93 -0.40 5.48 -10.10
C VAL A 93 -0.71 5.22 -8.63
N GLU A 94 -1.78 5.80 -8.09
CA GLU A 94 -2.14 5.58 -6.68
C GLU A 94 -2.46 4.10 -6.41
N SER A 95 -3.04 3.38 -7.38
CA SER A 95 -3.27 1.93 -7.25
C SER A 95 -1.97 1.11 -7.21
N ILE A 96 -0.93 1.53 -7.95
CA ILE A 96 0.39 0.88 -7.97
C ILE A 96 1.12 1.17 -6.66
N LEU A 97 1.09 2.43 -6.23
CA LEU A 97 1.72 2.90 -5.00
C LEU A 97 1.09 2.24 -3.77
N ALA A 98 -0.25 2.17 -3.69
CA ALA A 98 -0.94 1.53 -2.58
C ALA A 98 -0.65 0.02 -2.45
N LYS A 99 -0.30 -0.66 -3.54
CA LYS A 99 0.05 -2.09 -3.55
C LYS A 99 1.53 -2.36 -3.29
N SER A 100 2.39 -1.38 -3.55
CA SER A 100 3.86 -1.53 -3.44
C SER A 100 4.43 -0.92 -2.17
N LEU A 101 3.84 0.17 -1.65
CA LEU A 101 4.26 0.85 -0.44
C LEU A 101 3.57 0.24 0.79
N GLN A 102 4.36 -0.37 1.66
CA GLN A 102 3.90 -0.86 2.95
C GLN A 102 4.35 0.08 4.06
N ARG A 103 3.40 0.82 4.64
CA ARG A 103 3.66 1.70 5.79
C ARG A 103 3.49 0.92 7.09
N VAL A 104 4.54 0.86 7.91
CA VAL A 104 4.57 0.06 9.13
C VAL A 104 5.02 0.89 10.33
N TYR A 105 4.41 0.64 11.49
CA TYR A 105 4.89 1.14 12.76
C TYR A 105 5.74 0.07 13.46
N VAL A 106 6.96 0.45 13.87
CA VAL A 106 7.89 -0.43 14.58
C VAL A 106 8.20 0.16 15.95
N ALA A 107 7.86 -0.59 16.99
CA ALA A 107 8.10 -0.20 18.37
C ALA A 107 9.58 -0.40 18.78
N PRO A 108 10.08 0.36 19.78
CA PRO A 108 11.43 0.18 20.32
C PRO A 108 11.74 -1.27 20.72
N GLY A 109 12.89 -1.80 20.28
CA GLY A 109 13.36 -3.14 20.62
C GLY A 109 12.51 -4.28 20.06
N LYS A 110 11.58 -4.00 19.15
CA LYS A 110 10.75 -5.01 18.48
C LYS A 110 11.19 -5.19 17.03
N SER A 111 11.03 -6.42 16.54
CA SER A 111 11.12 -6.75 15.14
C SER A 111 9.74 -6.84 14.51
N VAL A 112 9.57 -6.34 13.30
CA VAL A 112 8.35 -6.50 12.52
C VAL A 112 8.68 -7.19 11.20
N THR A 113 7.93 -8.24 10.89
CA THR A 113 8.05 -8.95 9.60
C THR A 113 7.08 -8.34 8.59
N LEU A 114 7.62 -7.95 7.44
CA LEU A 114 6.86 -7.41 6.31
C LEU A 114 6.82 -8.45 5.20
N ASN A 115 5.64 -8.64 4.63
CA ASN A 115 5.45 -9.54 3.50
C ASN A 115 5.22 -8.73 2.23
N LEU A 116 6.25 -8.62 1.40
CA LEU A 116 6.20 -7.95 0.12
C LEU A 116 5.93 -8.99 -0.98
N TRP A 117 4.67 -9.10 -1.41
CA TRP A 117 4.24 -10.06 -2.42
C TRP A 117 4.26 -9.45 -3.83
N TRP A 118 5.26 -9.83 -4.64
CA TRP A 118 5.41 -9.36 -6.02
C TRP A 118 4.70 -10.25 -7.06
N LYS A 119 4.83 -11.59 -6.96
CA LYS A 119 4.38 -12.50 -8.03
C LYS A 119 2.88 -12.44 -8.33
N PRO A 120 1.97 -12.33 -7.33
CA PRO A 120 0.55 -12.17 -7.62
C PRO A 120 0.25 -10.92 -8.45
N TYR A 121 0.97 -9.84 -8.17
CA TYR A 121 0.81 -8.57 -8.87
C TYR A 121 1.40 -8.64 -10.29
N GLU A 122 2.59 -9.20 -10.45
CA GLU A 122 3.20 -9.44 -11.77
C GLU A 122 2.26 -10.24 -12.69
N ARG A 123 1.65 -11.32 -12.18
CA ARG A 123 0.68 -12.13 -12.91
C ARG A 123 -0.52 -11.33 -13.39
N TYR A 124 -1.01 -10.41 -12.56
CA TYR A 124 -2.12 -9.52 -12.93
C TYR A 124 -1.73 -8.60 -14.10
N LEU A 125 -0.55 -7.99 -14.05
CA LEU A 125 -0.04 -7.10 -15.11
C LEU A 125 0.16 -7.85 -16.44
N VAL A 126 0.76 -9.05 -16.40
CA VAL A 126 0.96 -9.89 -17.59
C VAL A 126 -0.37 -10.30 -18.21
N ALA A 127 -1.35 -10.67 -17.37
CA ALA A 127 -2.68 -11.02 -17.84
C ALA A 127 -3.39 -9.82 -18.50
N GLN A 128 -3.35 -8.63 -17.88
CA GLN A 128 -3.94 -7.42 -18.45
C GLN A 128 -3.34 -7.08 -19.82
N LYS A 129 -2.01 -7.16 -19.97
CA LYS A 129 -1.34 -6.96 -21.26
C LYS A 129 -1.87 -7.93 -22.31
N ARG A 130 -1.94 -9.23 -22.00
CA ARG A 130 -2.47 -10.26 -22.92
C ARG A 130 -3.93 -9.98 -23.30
N TRP A 131 -4.77 -9.58 -22.36
CA TRP A 131 -6.17 -9.21 -22.64
C TRP A 131 -6.27 -7.99 -23.56
N GLY A 132 -5.40 -6.99 -23.40
CA GLY A 132 -5.33 -5.84 -24.31
C GLY A 132 -5.06 -6.25 -25.75
N TRP A 133 -4.07 -7.11 -25.97
CA TRP A 133 -3.75 -7.67 -27.30
C TRP A 133 -4.92 -8.44 -27.91
N ILE A 134 -5.60 -9.26 -27.11
CA ILE A 134 -6.78 -10.02 -27.57
C ILE A 134 -7.91 -9.05 -27.98
N LYS A 135 -8.19 -8.02 -27.18
CA LYS A 135 -9.21 -7.01 -27.50
C LYS A 135 -8.89 -6.26 -28.78
N MET A 136 -7.64 -5.89 -29.00
CA MET A 136 -7.19 -5.26 -30.25
C MET A 136 -7.39 -6.18 -31.46
N ALA A 137 -7.01 -7.45 -31.35
CA ALA A 137 -7.21 -8.43 -32.41
C ALA A 137 -8.70 -8.60 -32.75
N VAL A 138 -9.57 -8.76 -31.74
CA VAL A 138 -11.03 -8.84 -31.94
C VAL A 138 -11.55 -7.56 -32.60
N GLY A 139 -11.14 -6.38 -32.15
CA GLY A 139 -11.52 -5.11 -32.77
C GLY A 139 -11.15 -5.03 -34.25
N LEU A 140 -9.93 -5.47 -34.61
CA LEU A 140 -9.47 -5.52 -35.99
C LEU A 140 -10.30 -6.48 -36.86
N THR A 141 -10.66 -7.65 -36.31
CA THR A 141 -11.54 -8.59 -37.02
C THR A 141 -12.93 -8.02 -37.27
N VAL A 142 -13.52 -7.34 -36.29
CA VAL A 142 -14.84 -6.68 -36.43
C VAL A 142 -14.78 -5.54 -37.45
N ALA A 143 -13.74 -4.70 -37.39
CA ALA A 143 -13.53 -3.62 -38.34
C ALA A 143 -13.36 -4.15 -39.78
N SER A 144 -12.58 -5.22 -39.96
CA SER A 144 -12.43 -5.88 -41.26
C SER A 144 -13.76 -6.44 -41.79
N MET A 145 -14.58 -7.04 -40.92
CA MET A 145 -15.89 -7.57 -41.30
C MET A 145 -16.83 -6.46 -41.76
N LEU A 146 -16.88 -5.33 -41.06
CA LEU A 146 -17.69 -4.17 -41.44
C LEU A 146 -17.25 -3.59 -42.79
N LEU A 147 -15.94 -3.48 -43.02
CA LEU A 147 -15.39 -3.06 -44.32
C LEU A 147 -15.83 -3.96 -45.48
N VAL A 148 -15.82 -5.29 -45.27
CA VAL A 148 -16.27 -6.26 -46.28
C VAL A 148 -17.78 -6.13 -46.54
N LEU A 149 -18.57 -5.83 -45.50
CA LEU A 149 -20.01 -5.64 -45.60
C LEU A 149 -20.40 -4.28 -46.21
N ASN A 150 -19.43 -3.37 -46.44
CA ASN A 150 -19.63 -2.02 -46.98
C ASN A 150 -20.70 -1.21 -46.22
N ILE A 151 -20.70 -1.36 -44.88
CA ILE A 151 -21.52 -0.60 -43.91
C ILE A 151 -20.63 0.48 -43.27
#